data_AF-A0A3C1A736-F1
#
_entry.id   AF-A0A3C1A736-F1
#
_cell.length_a   1.000
_cell.length_b   1.000
_cell.length_c   1.000
_cell.angle_alpha   90.00
_cell.angle_beta   90.00
_cell.angle_gamma   90.00
#
_symmetry.space_group_name_H-M   'P 1'
#
loop_
_entity.id
_entity.type
_entity.pdbx_description
1 polymer ?
#
loop_
_entity_poly.entity_id
_entity_poly.type
_entity_poly.pdbx_seq_one_letter_code
_entity_poly.pdbx_strand_id
1 'polypeptide(L)'
;MNNKENLEKLKYSTKSVYSELTAEQRREMLDLCDEYMEFLDNAKTERECVKEAVKMAESHGFVRFYDKEALKAGDKVYFINRNKNIMLAVIGSDDIEKGINIVGAHIDSPRLDLKQNPLYESNGQALLKTHYYGGIKKYQWTAIP
;
A
#
# COMPACT_ATOMS: atom_id res chain seq x y z
N MET A 1 -40.24 -27.59 -8.09
CA MET A 1 -38.82 -27.16 -8.19
C MET A 1 -37.94 -28.38 -8.01
N ASN A 2 -37.02 -28.63 -8.95
CA ASN A 2 -36.29 -29.89 -9.06
C ASN A 2 -35.05 -29.89 -8.14
N ASN A 3 -34.77 -30.99 -7.43
CA ASN A 3 -33.69 -31.07 -6.43
C ASN A 3 -32.31 -30.68 -6.97
N LYS A 4 -32.05 -30.88 -8.26
CA LYS A 4 -30.81 -30.46 -8.94
C LYS A 4 -30.62 -28.95 -9.01
N GLU A 5 -31.68 -28.18 -9.29
CA GLU A 5 -31.60 -26.72 -9.38
C GLU A 5 -31.34 -26.08 -8.00
N ASN A 6 -31.88 -26.69 -6.95
CA ASN A 6 -31.60 -26.27 -5.57
C ASN A 6 -30.15 -26.59 -5.17
N LEU A 7 -29.60 -27.73 -5.61
CA LEU A 7 -28.22 -28.12 -5.32
C LEU A 7 -27.20 -27.17 -5.98
N GLU A 8 -27.44 -26.77 -7.23
CA GLU A 8 -26.58 -25.82 -7.95
C GLU A 8 -26.57 -24.43 -7.31
N LYS A 9 -27.70 -23.98 -6.75
CA LYS A 9 -27.78 -22.70 -6.01
C LYS A 9 -27.10 -22.74 -4.64
N LEU A 10 -26.99 -23.93 -4.03
CA LEU A 10 -26.40 -24.13 -2.71
C LEU A 10 -24.90 -24.49 -2.78
N LYS A 11 -24.41 -24.86 -3.95
CA LYS A 11 -23.02 -25.23 -4.17
C LYS A 11 -22.16 -23.98 -4.31
N TYR A 12 -21.18 -23.84 -3.41
CA TYR A 12 -20.14 -22.83 -3.58
C TYR A 12 -19.36 -23.11 -4.86
N SER A 13 -19.25 -22.09 -5.72
CA SER A 13 -18.43 -22.13 -6.92
C SER A 13 -17.60 -20.85 -7.00
N THR A 14 -16.33 -21.00 -7.35
CA THR A 14 -15.46 -19.85 -7.60
C THR A 14 -15.74 -19.31 -8.99
N LYS A 15 -15.82 -17.99 -9.10
CA LYS A 15 -15.98 -17.29 -10.37
C LYS A 15 -14.77 -16.40 -10.60
N SER A 16 -14.36 -16.28 -11.86
CA SER A 16 -13.34 -15.30 -12.24
C SER A 16 -13.96 -13.91 -12.16
N VAL A 17 -13.35 -13.02 -11.36
CA VAL A 17 -13.78 -11.62 -11.27
C VAL A 17 -13.84 -11.00 -12.67
N TYR A 18 -12.78 -11.15 -13.47
CA TYR A 18 -12.69 -10.58 -14.81
C TYR A 18 -13.85 -11.00 -15.73
N SER A 19 -14.30 -12.26 -15.64
CA SER A 19 -15.39 -12.78 -16.47
C SER A 19 -16.76 -12.20 -16.09
N GLU A 20 -16.95 -11.80 -14.83
CA GLU A 20 -18.22 -11.27 -14.33
C GLU A 20 -18.33 -9.74 -14.46
N LEU A 21 -17.22 -9.03 -14.71
CA LEU A 21 -17.23 -7.58 -14.86
C LEU A 21 -17.89 -7.15 -16.18
N THR A 22 -18.75 -6.13 -16.08
CA THR A 22 -19.25 -5.38 -17.23
C THR A 22 -18.13 -4.63 -17.94
N ALA A 23 -18.36 -4.16 -19.17
CA ALA A 23 -17.38 -3.37 -19.91
C ALA A 23 -16.95 -2.09 -19.14
N GLU A 24 -17.89 -1.44 -18.45
CA GLU A 24 -17.62 -0.26 -17.63
C GLU A 24 -16.72 -0.57 -16.45
N GLN A 25 -17.07 -1.60 -15.67
CA GLN A 25 -16.26 -2.01 -14.51
C GLN A 25 -14.86 -2.49 -14.91
N ARG A 26 -14.71 -3.07 -16.12
CA ARG A 26 -13.39 -3.41 -16.64
C ARG A 26 -12.55 -2.17 -16.91
N ARG A 27 -13.16 -1.09 -17.41
CA ARG A 27 -12.45 0.19 -17.60
C ARG A 27 -12.02 0.77 -16.26
N GLU A 28 -12.92 0.88 -15.28
CA GLU A 28 -12.59 1.35 -13.92
C GLU A 28 -11.47 0.53 -13.27
N MET A 29 -11.49 -0.80 -13.47
CA MET A 29 -10.44 -1.69 -12.96
C MET A 29 -9.09 -1.46 -13.64
N LEU A 30 -9.07 -1.17 -14.94
CA LEU A 30 -7.83 -0.83 -15.66
C LEU A 30 -7.29 0.54 -15.24
N ASP A 31 -8.16 1.54 -15.08
CA ASP A 31 -7.77 2.86 -14.59
C ASP A 31 -7.11 2.75 -13.20
N LEU A 32 -7.69 1.93 -12.30
CA LEU A 32 -7.10 1.63 -11.00
C LEU A 32 -5.74 0.92 -11.11
N CYS A 33 -5.56 0.02 -12.09
CA CYS A 33 -4.29 -0.65 -12.30
C CYS A 33 -3.20 0.33 -12.72
N ASP A 34 -3.53 1.29 -13.59
CA ASP A 34 -2.60 2.32 -14.04
C ASP A 34 -2.19 3.24 -12.89
N GLU A 35 -3.15 3.71 -12.08
CA GLU A 35 -2.88 4.49 -10.87
C GLU A 35 -2.02 3.71 -9.85
N TYR A 36 -2.30 2.42 -9.69
CA TYR A 36 -1.52 1.55 -8.80
C TYR A 36 -0.08 1.36 -9.28
N MET A 37 0.13 1.16 -10.59
CA MET A 37 1.47 1.06 -11.16
C MET A 37 2.25 2.37 -10.98
N GLU A 38 1.62 3.53 -11.21
CA GLU A 38 2.24 4.83 -10.96
C GLU A 38 2.64 5.01 -9.49
N PHE A 39 1.77 4.60 -8.56
CA PHE A 39 2.11 4.61 -7.14
C PHE A 39 3.34 3.74 -6.86
N LEU A 40 3.34 2.50 -7.35
CA LEU A 40 4.45 1.58 -7.16
C LEU A 40 5.75 2.09 -7.76
N ASP A 41 5.71 2.79 -8.89
CA ASP A 41 6.89 3.37 -9.54
C ASP A 41 7.55 4.48 -8.73
N ASN A 42 6.74 5.24 -7.99
CA ASN A 42 7.23 6.33 -7.16
C ASN A 42 7.51 5.91 -5.70
N ALA A 43 6.94 4.79 -5.23
CA ALA A 43 6.94 4.37 -3.83
C ALA A 43 7.73 3.07 -3.58
N LYS A 44 9.07 3.11 -3.72
CA LYS A 44 9.92 1.89 -3.61
C LYS A 44 10.41 1.61 -2.18
N THR A 45 10.47 2.63 -1.32
CA THR A 45 10.86 2.52 0.09
C THR A 45 9.75 3.01 1.02
N GLU A 46 9.83 2.66 2.31
CA GLU A 46 8.80 3.03 3.28
C GLU A 46 8.61 4.56 3.38
N ARG A 47 9.68 5.34 3.15
CA ARG A 47 9.63 6.80 3.17
C ARG A 47 8.98 7.38 1.93
N GLU A 48 9.23 6.78 0.77
CA GLU A 48 8.61 7.19 -0.49
C GLU A 48 7.12 6.82 -0.50
N CYS A 49 6.77 5.63 0.02
CA CYS A 49 5.38 5.24 0.26
C CYS A 49 4.63 6.28 1.11
N VAL A 50 5.22 6.74 2.21
CA VAL A 50 4.61 7.80 3.04
C VAL A 50 4.46 9.09 2.24
N LYS A 51 5.47 9.50 1.49
CA LYS A 51 5.44 10.74 0.71
C LYS A 51 4.34 10.73 -0.35
N GLU A 52 4.22 9.66 -1.14
CA GLU A 52 3.17 9.54 -2.16
C GLU A 52 1.79 9.38 -1.51
N ALA A 53 1.67 8.62 -0.41
CA ALA A 53 0.40 8.50 0.31
C ALA A 53 -0.09 9.83 0.87
N VAL A 54 0.79 10.69 1.39
CA VAL A 54 0.44 12.04 1.85
C VAL A 54 -0.05 12.90 0.69
N LYS A 55 0.66 12.90 -0.45
CA LYS A 55 0.26 13.65 -1.65
C LYS A 55 -1.13 13.23 -2.14
N MET A 56 -1.41 11.93 -2.18
CA MET A 56 -2.73 11.39 -2.52
C MET A 56 -3.79 11.75 -1.47
N ALA A 57 -3.47 11.67 -0.18
CA ALA A 57 -4.40 12.00 0.88
C ALA A 57 -4.80 13.48 0.82
N GLU A 58 -3.84 14.38 0.68
CA GLU A 58 -4.08 15.83 0.60
C GLU A 58 -4.90 16.20 -0.64
N SER A 59 -4.65 15.56 -1.80
CA SER A 59 -5.48 15.79 -3.00
C SER A 59 -6.94 15.34 -2.82
N HIS A 60 -7.20 14.43 -1.88
CA HIS A 60 -8.54 13.94 -1.53
C HIS A 60 -9.14 14.62 -0.28
N GLY A 61 -8.56 15.74 0.16
CA GLY A 61 -9.07 16.58 1.24
C GLY A 61 -8.72 16.10 2.64
N PHE A 62 -7.73 15.21 2.79
CA PHE A 62 -7.18 14.91 4.11
C PHE A 62 -6.28 16.06 4.57
N VAL A 63 -6.29 16.32 5.87
CA VAL A 63 -5.41 17.31 6.52
C VAL A 63 -4.61 16.65 7.63
N ARG A 64 -3.51 17.25 8.08
CA ARG A 64 -2.76 16.71 9.22
C ARG A 64 -3.65 16.74 10.47
N PHE A 65 -3.58 15.67 11.25
CA PHE A 65 -4.34 15.55 12.50
C PHE A 65 -4.13 16.76 13.43
N TYR A 66 -2.88 17.24 13.57
CA TYR A 66 -2.55 18.39 14.42
C TYR A 66 -3.00 19.75 13.87
N ASP A 67 -3.41 19.83 12.60
CA ASP A 67 -3.92 21.07 12.01
C ASP A 67 -5.41 21.30 12.36
N LYS A 68 -6.05 20.34 13.05
CA LYS A 68 -7.41 20.47 13.55
C LYS A 68 -7.46 20.61 15.05
N GLU A 69 -8.19 21.64 15.52
CA GLU A 69 -8.48 21.84 16.94
C GLU A 69 -9.51 20.84 17.48
N ALA A 70 -10.47 20.45 16.63
CA ALA A 70 -11.52 19.48 16.97
C ALA A 70 -11.85 18.61 15.76
N LEU A 71 -12.25 17.37 16.03
CA LEU A 71 -12.70 16.40 15.04
C LEU A 71 -14.22 16.32 15.01
N LYS A 72 -14.80 16.37 13.82
CA LYS A 72 -16.24 16.15 13.59
C LYS A 72 -16.45 15.04 12.56
N ALA A 73 -17.66 14.48 12.56
CA ALA A 73 -18.07 13.49 11.58
C ALA A 73 -17.81 13.98 10.14
N GLY A 74 -17.24 13.11 9.31
CA GLY A 74 -16.84 13.39 7.93
C GLY A 74 -15.45 14.00 7.78
N ASP A 75 -14.79 14.39 8.87
CA ASP A 75 -13.42 14.90 8.78
C ASP A 75 -12.45 13.81 8.29
N LYS A 76 -11.54 14.21 7.40
CA LYS A 76 -10.47 13.37 6.87
C LYS A 76 -9.14 13.85 7.42
N VAL A 77 -8.47 13.03 8.21
CA VAL A 77 -7.21 13.40 8.85
C VAL A 77 -6.13 12.34 8.65
N TYR A 78 -4.87 12.77 8.62
CA TYR A 78 -3.74 11.87 8.56
C TYR A 78 -2.68 12.20 9.62
N PHE A 79 -1.92 11.19 10.03
CA PHE A 79 -0.80 11.32 10.96
C PHE A 79 0.41 10.57 10.43
N ILE A 80 1.59 11.19 10.52
CA ILE A 80 2.85 10.61 10.08
C ILE A 80 3.72 10.28 11.29
N ASN A 81 4.16 9.04 11.40
CA ASN A 81 5.15 8.64 12.39
C ASN A 81 6.54 8.53 11.75
N ARG A 82 7.42 9.49 12.06
CA ARG A 82 8.83 9.54 11.66
C ARG A 82 9.07 9.34 10.15
N ASN A 83 8.14 9.80 9.31
CA ASN A 83 8.16 9.66 7.85
C ASN A 83 8.25 8.20 7.34
N LYS A 84 7.87 7.22 8.16
CA LYS A 84 7.93 5.79 7.80
C LYS A 84 6.60 5.05 7.95
N ASN A 85 5.61 5.70 8.55
CA ASN A 85 4.27 5.16 8.71
C ASN A 85 3.29 6.30 8.53
N ILE A 86 2.12 5.97 8.00
CA ILE A 86 1.00 6.88 7.85
C ILE A 86 -0.25 6.22 8.43
N MET A 87 -1.03 7.00 9.19
CA MET A 87 -2.38 6.65 9.60
C MET A 87 -3.33 7.62 8.91
N LEU A 88 -4.39 7.07 8.30
CA LEU A 88 -5.46 7.83 7.64
C LEU A 88 -6.76 7.51 8.37
N ALA A 89 -7.55 8.53 8.68
CA ALA A 89 -8.83 8.35 9.35
C ALA A 89 -9.92 9.22 8.70
N VAL A 90 -11.10 8.62 8.54
CA VAL A 90 -12.35 9.33 8.26
C VAL A 90 -13.20 9.23 9.52
N ILE A 91 -13.52 10.38 10.12
CA ILE A 91 -14.21 10.43 11.41
C ILE A 91 -15.69 10.07 11.22
N GLY A 92 -16.15 9.06 11.96
CA GLY A 92 -17.55 8.62 11.94
C GLY A 92 -18.49 9.55 12.70
N SER A 93 -19.79 9.27 12.62
CA SER A 93 -20.83 9.99 13.38
C SER A 93 -21.07 9.44 14.78
N ASP A 94 -20.75 8.17 15.00
CA ASP A 94 -20.85 7.51 16.29
C ASP A 94 -19.66 7.84 17.19
N ASP A 95 -19.87 7.74 18.50
CA ASP A 95 -18.79 7.81 19.48
C ASP A 95 -17.74 6.73 19.20
N ILE A 96 -16.46 7.08 19.28
CA ILE A 96 -15.34 6.17 19.04
C ILE A 96 -15.35 4.97 20.00
N GLU A 97 -15.95 5.11 21.19
CA GLU A 97 -16.15 4.01 22.15
C GLU A 97 -17.04 2.89 21.60
N LYS A 98 -17.87 3.16 20.58
CA LYS A 98 -18.65 2.13 19.89
C LYS A 98 -17.81 1.31 18.91
N GLY A 99 -16.56 1.69 18.68
CA GLY A 99 -15.60 0.96 17.87
C GLY A 99 -15.20 1.68 16.58
N ILE A 100 -14.25 1.06 15.89
CA ILE A 100 -13.66 1.57 14.64
C ILE A 100 -13.44 0.45 13.65
N ASN A 101 -13.51 0.78 12.36
CA ASN A 101 -13.12 -0.12 11.28
C ASN A 101 -11.67 0.17 10.90
N ILE A 102 -10.79 -0.82 11.04
CA ILE A 102 -9.36 -0.66 10.77
C ILE A 102 -8.95 -1.59 9.63
N VAL A 103 -8.24 -1.03 8.65
CA VAL A 103 -7.46 -1.77 7.67
C VAL A 103 -5.99 -1.48 7.92
N GLY A 104 -5.20 -2.52 8.14
CA GLY A 104 -3.76 -2.43 8.37
C GLY A 104 -2.98 -3.07 7.23
N ALA A 105 -1.89 -2.42 6.83
CA ALA A 105 -0.91 -2.93 5.87
C ALA A 105 0.49 -2.48 6.31
N HIS A 106 1.54 -3.06 5.70
CA HIS A 106 2.92 -2.61 5.86
C HIS A 106 3.43 -2.07 4.53
N ILE A 107 4.33 -1.08 4.59
CA ILE A 107 4.82 -0.33 3.42
C ILE A 107 6.34 -0.44 3.22
N ASP A 108 6.99 -1.28 4.02
CA ASP A 108 8.37 -1.69 3.80
C ASP A 108 8.43 -2.92 2.89
N SER A 109 9.50 -3.02 2.10
CA SER A 109 9.77 -4.14 1.20
C SER A 109 11.20 -4.63 1.34
N PRO A 110 11.49 -5.92 1.04
CA PRO A 110 12.84 -6.44 1.03
C PRO A 110 13.76 -5.62 0.11
N ARG A 111 14.96 -5.28 0.59
CA ARG A 111 15.89 -4.39 -0.12
C ARG A 111 17.34 -4.60 0.32
N LEU A 112 18.27 -3.93 -0.36
CA LEU A 112 19.68 -3.85 0.03
C LEU A 112 19.95 -2.49 0.67
N ASP A 113 20.31 -2.50 1.95
CA ASP A 113 20.77 -1.33 2.67
C ASP A 113 22.29 -1.22 2.61
N LEU A 114 22.81 0.00 2.62
CA LEU A 114 24.24 0.23 2.82
C LEU A 114 24.61 -0.07 4.28
N LYS A 115 25.79 -0.68 4.49
CA LYS A 115 26.37 -0.76 5.85
C LYS A 115 26.76 0.64 6.33
N GLN A 116 26.95 0.80 7.64
CA GLN A 116 27.37 2.07 8.26
C GLN A 116 28.65 2.65 7.63
N ASN A 117 29.64 1.80 7.31
CA ASN A 117 30.84 2.16 6.56
C ASN A 117 30.84 1.33 5.25
N PRO A 118 30.17 1.77 4.19
CA PRO A 118 29.92 0.93 3.02
C PRO A 118 31.02 1.02 1.97
N LEU A 119 31.71 2.16 1.83
CA LEU A 119 32.68 2.40 0.79
C LEU A 119 33.99 1.63 1.06
N TYR A 120 34.43 0.83 0.10
CA TYR A 120 35.72 0.16 0.12
C TYR A 120 36.26 -0.02 -1.30
N GLU A 121 37.55 -0.25 -1.44
CA GLU A 121 38.18 -0.55 -2.73
C GLU A 121 38.51 -2.04 -2.84
N SER A 122 38.28 -2.63 -4.01
CA SER A 122 38.77 -3.96 -4.36
C SER A 122 39.02 -4.04 -5.86
N ASN A 123 40.15 -4.62 -6.26
CA ASN A 123 40.52 -4.81 -7.67
C ASN A 123 40.46 -3.51 -8.50
N GLY A 124 40.91 -2.40 -7.94
CA GLY A 124 40.90 -1.07 -8.59
C GLY A 124 39.50 -0.47 -8.78
N GLN A 125 38.48 -1.00 -8.10
CA GLN A 125 37.10 -0.50 -8.15
C GLN A 125 36.62 -0.08 -6.76
N ALA A 126 35.96 1.08 -6.68
CA ALA A 126 35.23 1.50 -5.50
C ALA A 126 33.88 0.77 -5.44
N LEU A 127 33.61 0.10 -4.32
CA LEU A 127 32.44 -0.73 -4.10
C LEU A 127 31.69 -0.28 -2.84
N LEU A 128 30.39 -0.59 -2.78
CA LEU A 128 29.52 -0.31 -1.65
C LEU A 128 29.05 -1.61 -0.99
N LYS A 129 29.46 -1.82 0.26
CA LYS A 129 29.07 -2.98 1.05
C LYS A 129 27.64 -2.83 1.55
N THR A 130 26.82 -3.83 1.26
CA THR A 130 25.40 -3.86 1.64
C THR A 130 25.09 -4.84 2.77
N HIS A 131 23.90 -4.70 3.34
CA HIS A 131 23.21 -5.65 4.19
C HIS A 131 21.78 -5.78 3.69
N TYR A 132 21.29 -7.00 3.50
CA TYR A 132 19.89 -7.17 3.07
C TYR A 132 18.93 -6.90 4.23
N TYR A 133 17.79 -6.30 3.92
CA TYR A 133 16.63 -6.15 4.79
C TYR A 133 15.52 -7.10 4.28
N GLY A 134 14.89 -7.85 5.16
CA GLY A 134 13.86 -8.84 4.81
C GLY A 134 14.41 -10.13 4.16
N GLY A 135 13.51 -10.96 3.63
CA GLY A 135 13.83 -12.28 3.07
C GLY A 135 14.10 -12.26 1.57
N ILE A 136 15.24 -11.71 1.14
CA ILE A 136 15.58 -11.68 -0.29
C ILE A 136 16.03 -13.04 -0.85
N LYS A 137 15.66 -13.34 -2.10
CA LYS A 137 16.28 -14.40 -2.90
C LYS A 137 17.59 -13.90 -3.49
N LYS A 138 18.71 -14.03 -2.76
CA LYS A 138 20.01 -13.40 -3.08
C LYS A 138 20.44 -13.50 -4.55
N TYR A 139 20.20 -14.63 -5.21
CA TYR A 139 20.58 -14.86 -6.61
C TYR A 139 19.77 -14.03 -7.63
N GLN A 140 18.64 -13.45 -7.25
CA GLN A 140 17.86 -12.55 -8.11
C GLN A 140 18.35 -11.09 -8.04
N TRP A 141 19.32 -10.78 -7.18
CA TRP A 141 19.81 -9.41 -6.90
C TRP A 141 21.20 -9.14 -7.48
N THR A 142 21.70 -10.03 -8.33
CA THR A 142 22.99 -9.89 -9.01
C THR A 142 22.78 -9.67 -10.50
N ALA A 143 23.66 -8.88 -11.14
CA ALA A 143 23.61 -8.59 -12.57
C ALA A 143 22.28 -7.95 -13.03
N ILE A 144 21.70 -7.09 -12.19
CA ILE A 144 20.52 -6.26 -12.48
C ILE A 144 20.84 -4.78 -12.17
N PRO A 145 20.22 -3.82 -12.86
CA PRO A 145 20.34 -2.40 -12.55
C PRO A 145 19.87 -2.04 -11.14
#